data_AF-X1IC35-F1
#
_entry.id   AF-X1IC35-F1
#
_cell.length_a   1.000
_cell.length_b   1.000
_cell.length_c   1.000
_cell.angle_alpha   90.00
_cell.angle_beta   90.00
_cell.angle_gamma   90.00
#
_symmetry.space_group_name_H-M   'P 1'
#
loop_
_entity.id
_entity.type
_entity.pdbx_description
1 polymer ?
#
loop_
_entity_poly.entity_id
_entity_poly.type
_entity_poly.pdbx_seq_one_letter_code
_entity_poly.pdbx_strand_id
1 'polypeptide(L)'
;MIPIAEPLLGEEELKNVIEAVKSGWISSKGKFIPEFEEKFAKYCGVKYGIATSNGTASLHLALTALGISRGDEVIIPALTFVATANAVTYLGAS
;
A
#
# COMPACT_ATOMS: atom_id res chain seq x y z
N MET A 1 25.01 -15.71 10.89
CA MET A 1 23.86 -14.92 11.40
C MET A 1 22.71 -15.15 10.44
N ILE A 2 21.50 -15.51 10.90
CA ILE A 2 20.33 -15.72 10.04
C ILE A 2 19.40 -14.50 10.23
N PRO A 3 19.04 -13.76 9.16
CA PRO A 3 18.19 -12.59 9.27
C PRO A 3 16.72 -12.97 9.55
N ILE A 4 15.98 -12.08 10.22
CA ILE A 4 14.53 -12.26 10.49
C ILE A 4 13.71 -12.08 9.20
N ALA A 5 14.10 -11.12 8.37
CA ALA A 5 13.50 -10.85 7.06
C ALA A 5 14.56 -10.25 6.13
N GLU A 6 14.59 -10.70 4.89
CA GLU A 6 15.49 -10.21 3.85
C GLU A 6 14.72 -10.15 2.51
N PRO A 7 14.84 -9.06 1.72
CA PRO A 7 14.20 -8.98 0.42
C PRO A 7 14.77 -10.03 -0.55
N LEU A 8 13.89 -10.78 -1.21
CA LEU A 8 14.25 -11.61 -2.36
C LEU A 8 14.00 -10.82 -3.64
N LEU A 9 15.06 -10.37 -4.29
CA LEU A 9 15.02 -9.63 -5.54
C LEU A 9 15.78 -10.41 -6.62
N GLY A 10 15.21 -10.52 -7.82
CA GLY A 10 15.79 -11.21 -8.96
C GLY A 10 15.86 -10.34 -10.22
N GLU A 11 16.09 -11.01 -11.34
CA GLU A 11 16.28 -10.36 -12.65
C GLU A 11 15.04 -9.62 -13.15
N GLU A 12 13.83 -10.12 -12.83
CA GLU A 12 12.59 -9.48 -13.27
C GLU A 12 12.35 -8.14 -12.56
N GLU A 13 12.63 -8.05 -11.26
CA GLU A 13 12.56 -6.78 -10.52
C GLU A 13 13.53 -5.76 -11.12
N LEU A 14 14.78 -6.17 -11.38
CA LEU A 14 15.79 -5.30 -11.98
C LEU A 14 15.38 -4.82 -13.38
N LYS A 15 14.91 -5.74 -14.23
CA LYS A 15 14.44 -5.43 -15.59
C LYS A 15 13.29 -4.42 -15.58
N ASN A 16 12.31 -4.60 -14.70
CA ASN A 16 11.16 -3.70 -14.59
C ASN A 16 11.59 -2.30 -14.14
N VAL A 17 12.51 -2.20 -13.16
CA VAL A 17 13.04 -0.91 -12.69
C VAL A 17 13.84 -0.21 -13.79
N ILE A 18 14.71 -0.94 -14.51
CA ILE A 18 15.47 -0.38 -15.64
C ILE A 18 14.53 0.14 -16.73
N GLU A 19 13.48 -0.60 -17.05
CA GLU A 19 12.49 -0.17 -18.03
C GLU A 19 11.75 1.10 -17.57
N ALA A 20 11.35 1.18 -16.31
CA ALA A 20 10.72 2.40 -15.76
C ALA A 20 11.64 3.61 -15.92
N VAL A 21 12.93 3.47 -15.55
CA VAL A 21 13.94 4.52 -15.70
C VAL A 21 14.12 4.93 -17.17
N LYS A 22 14.27 3.96 -18.07
CA LYS A 22 14.44 4.22 -19.51
C LYS A 22 13.22 4.88 -20.15
N SER A 23 12.02 4.60 -19.63
CA SER A 23 10.78 5.19 -20.13
C SER A 23 10.61 6.67 -19.76
N GLY A 24 11.39 7.18 -18.80
CA GLY A 24 11.23 8.54 -18.24
C GLY A 24 10.08 8.68 -17.24
N TRP A 25 9.21 7.68 -17.12
CA TRP A 25 8.10 7.65 -16.16
C TRP A 25 8.57 7.11 -14.80
N ILE A 26 9.33 7.93 -14.08
CA ILE A 26 10.00 7.56 -12.81
C ILE A 26 9.26 8.00 -11.54
N SER A 27 8.09 8.61 -11.68
CA SER A 27 7.30 9.14 -10.56
C SER A 27 6.02 8.32 -10.37
N SER A 28 5.00 8.88 -9.73
CA SER A 28 3.71 8.24 -9.45
C SER A 28 2.79 8.11 -10.69
N LYS A 29 3.37 7.97 -11.88
CA LYS A 29 2.70 7.71 -13.15
C LYS A 29 3.60 6.83 -14.01
N GLY A 30 3.01 5.88 -14.73
CA GLY A 30 3.71 4.95 -15.61
C GLY A 30 2.96 3.62 -15.70
N LYS A 31 3.27 2.80 -16.70
CA LYS A 31 2.54 1.54 -16.99
C LYS A 31 2.55 0.53 -15.83
N PHE A 32 3.61 0.53 -15.01
CA PHE A 32 3.79 -0.46 -13.96
C PHE A 32 2.79 -0.32 -12.80
N ILE A 33 2.25 0.89 -12.58
CA ILE A 33 1.26 1.15 -11.53
C ILE A 33 -0.09 0.46 -11.87
N PRO A 34 -0.78 0.78 -12.98
CA PRO A 34 -2.05 0.13 -13.31
C PRO A 34 -1.88 -1.37 -13.58
N GLU A 35 -0.74 -1.81 -14.14
CA GLU A 35 -0.46 -3.25 -14.28
C GLU A 35 -0.39 -3.96 -12.92
N PHE A 36 0.28 -3.35 -11.93
CA PHE A 36 0.34 -3.91 -10.59
C PHE A 36 -1.04 -3.92 -9.93
N GLU A 37 -1.80 -2.82 -10.03
CA GLU A 37 -3.16 -2.72 -9.52
C GLU A 37 -4.07 -3.82 -10.07
N GLU A 38 -4.07 -4.02 -11.39
CA GLU A 38 -4.88 -5.06 -12.05
C GLU A 38 -4.46 -6.47 -11.63
N LYS A 39 -3.16 -6.77 -11.70
CA LYS A 39 -2.62 -8.10 -11.36
C LYS A 39 -2.86 -8.43 -9.89
N PHE A 40 -2.68 -7.46 -8.99
CA PHE A 40 -2.87 -7.65 -7.56
C PHE A 40 -4.35 -7.76 -7.18
N ALA A 41 -5.23 -6.96 -7.79
CA ALA A 41 -6.68 -7.10 -7.61
C ALA A 41 -7.17 -8.50 -8.03
N LYS A 42 -6.69 -8.97 -9.19
CA LYS A 42 -6.97 -10.33 -9.68
C LYS A 42 -6.46 -11.40 -8.72
N TYR A 43 -5.24 -11.25 -8.21
CA TYR A 43 -4.66 -12.17 -7.23
C TYR A 43 -5.50 -12.26 -5.94
N CYS A 44 -5.97 -11.12 -5.44
CA CYS A 44 -6.81 -11.04 -4.26
C CYS A 44 -8.28 -11.43 -4.50
N GLY A 45 -8.70 -11.66 -5.75
CA GLY A 45 -10.09 -11.98 -6.09
C GLY A 45 -11.07 -10.81 -5.90
N VAL A 46 -10.58 -9.57 -5.99
CA VAL A 46 -11.37 -8.34 -5.83
C VAL A 46 -11.49 -7.56 -7.13
N LYS A 47 -12.51 -6.70 -7.23
CA LYS A 47 -12.78 -5.93 -8.45
C LYS A 47 -11.75 -4.83 -8.72
N TYR A 48 -11.17 -4.25 -7.67
CA TYR A 48 -10.28 -3.09 -7.76
C TYR A 48 -9.06 -3.25 -6.85
N GLY A 49 -7.92 -2.73 -7.31
CA GLY A 49 -6.70 -2.55 -6.52
C GLY A 49 -6.24 -1.11 -6.70
N ILE A 50 -5.74 -0.49 -5.63
CA ILE A 50 -5.23 0.89 -5.64
C ILE A 50 -3.84 0.86 -5.01
N ALA A 51 -2.82 1.22 -5.80
CA ALA A 51 -1.45 1.28 -5.32
C ALA A 51 -1.22 2.54 -4.49
N THR A 52 -0.56 2.40 -3.35
CA THR A 52 -0.12 3.53 -2.53
C THR A 52 1.36 3.37 -2.17
N SER A 53 1.94 4.38 -1.55
CA SER A 53 3.36 4.38 -1.19
C SER A 53 3.73 3.42 -0.05
N ASN A 54 2.76 3.00 0.80
CA ASN A 54 2.95 2.03 1.88
C ASN A 54 1.62 1.60 2.54
N GLY A 55 1.69 0.65 3.47
CA GLY A 55 0.52 0.17 4.22
C GLY A 55 -0.18 1.25 5.07
N THR A 56 0.55 2.18 5.68
CA THR A 56 -0.05 3.26 6.48
C THR A 56 -0.87 4.20 5.61
N ALA A 57 -0.35 4.60 4.44
CA ALA A 57 -1.08 5.40 3.47
C ALA A 57 -2.32 4.68 2.94
N SER A 58 -2.23 3.35 2.73
CA SER A 58 -3.37 2.51 2.33
C SER A 58 -4.49 2.53 3.36
N LEU A 59 -4.16 2.31 4.64
CA LEU A 59 -5.14 2.32 5.73
C LEU A 59 -5.79 3.69 5.90
N HIS A 60 -4.98 4.75 5.91
CA HIS A 60 -5.50 6.11 6.02
C HIS A 60 -6.43 6.44 4.85
N LEU A 61 -6.01 6.16 3.60
CA LEU A 61 -6.84 6.39 2.42
C LEU A 61 -8.16 5.62 2.48
N ALA A 62 -8.12 4.36 2.90
CA ALA A 62 -9.32 3.53 3.03
C ALA A 62 -10.32 4.11 4.05
N LEU A 63 -9.84 4.51 5.23
CA LEU A 63 -10.69 5.12 6.27
C LEU A 63 -11.24 6.47 5.81
N THR A 64 -10.43 7.31 5.17
CA THR A 64 -10.89 8.58 4.57
C THR A 64 -11.97 8.35 3.53
N ALA A 65 -11.80 7.35 2.65
CA ALA A 65 -12.77 7.03 1.62
C ALA A 65 -14.10 6.48 2.18
N LEU A 66 -14.07 5.86 3.37
CA LEU A 66 -15.25 5.45 4.12
C LEU A 66 -15.93 6.62 4.87
N GLY A 67 -15.31 7.81 4.88
CA GLY A 67 -15.85 8.99 5.55
C GLY A 67 -15.60 9.04 7.05
N ILE A 68 -14.66 8.23 7.58
CA ILE A 68 -14.28 8.25 8.99
C ILE A 68 -13.67 9.60 9.35
N SER A 69 -14.08 10.12 10.49
CA SER A 69 -13.79 11.48 10.92
C SER A 69 -13.70 11.61 12.44
N ARG A 70 -13.46 12.83 12.91
CA ARG A 70 -13.40 13.12 14.33
C ARG A 70 -14.71 12.75 15.03
N GLY A 71 -14.61 11.97 16.10
CA GLY A 71 -15.74 11.53 16.90
C GLY A 71 -16.27 10.14 16.52
N ASP A 72 -15.81 9.57 15.40
CA ASP A 72 -16.10 8.19 15.04
C ASP A 72 -15.19 7.22 15.83
N GLU A 73 -15.71 6.02 16.09
CA GLU A 73 -14.97 4.93 16.75
C GLU A 73 -14.57 3.83 15.76
N VAL A 74 -13.31 3.37 15.82
CA VAL A 74 -12.78 2.29 14.98
C VAL A 74 -12.15 1.20 15.85
N ILE A 75 -12.76 0.02 15.85
CA ILE A 75 -12.25 -1.13 16.60
C ILE A 75 -10.97 -1.67 15.96
N ILE A 76 -9.92 -1.79 16.75
CA ILE A 76 -8.63 -2.37 16.35
C ILE A 76 -8.17 -3.44 17.36
N PRO A 77 -7.38 -4.44 16.94
CA PRO A 77 -6.78 -5.40 17.87
C PRO A 77 -5.80 -4.71 18.83
N ALA A 78 -5.83 -5.09 20.11
CA ALA A 78 -4.88 -4.57 21.10
C ALA A 78 -3.42 -4.98 20.82
N LEU A 79 -3.21 -6.07 20.09
CA LEU A 79 -1.90 -6.56 19.65
C LEU A 79 -1.81 -6.51 18.12
N THR A 80 -1.23 -5.43 17.60
CA THR A 80 -0.98 -5.21 16.16
C THR A 80 0.19 -4.24 15.98
N PHE A 81 0.61 -3.99 14.73
CA PHE A 81 1.58 -2.94 14.42
C PHE A 81 0.94 -1.54 14.54
N VAL A 82 1.69 -0.56 15.02
CA VAL A 82 1.18 0.79 15.35
C VAL A 82 0.54 1.54 14.17
N ALA A 83 0.90 1.19 12.93
CA ALA A 83 0.28 1.79 11.74
C ALA A 83 -1.25 1.63 11.71
N THR A 84 -1.79 0.56 12.29
CA THR A 84 -3.24 0.35 12.41
C THR A 84 -3.90 1.45 13.24
N ALA A 85 -3.37 1.77 14.42
CA ALA A 85 -3.91 2.82 15.28
C ALA A 85 -3.66 4.21 14.69
N ASN A 86 -2.45 4.46 14.16
CA ASN A 86 -2.09 5.76 13.60
C ASN A 86 -3.04 6.17 12.46
N ALA A 87 -3.45 5.23 11.59
CA ALA A 87 -4.37 5.53 10.50
C ALA A 87 -5.72 6.08 11.00
N VAL A 88 -6.21 5.59 12.15
CA VAL A 88 -7.43 6.09 12.82
C VAL A 88 -7.16 7.45 13.44
N THR A 89 -6.07 7.58 14.20
CA THR A 89 -5.71 8.83 14.90
C THR A 89 -5.49 10.01 13.95
N TYR A 90 -4.95 9.78 12.74
CA TYR A 90 -4.76 10.83 11.74
C TYR A 90 -6.07 11.51 11.30
N LEU A 91 -7.19 10.80 11.42
CA LEU A 91 -8.53 11.32 11.11
C LEU A 91 -9.20 11.99 12.32
N GLY A 92 -8.56 11.96 13.50
CA GLY A 92 -9.15 12.44 14.76
C GLY A 92 -10.22 11.51 15.33
N ALA A 93 -10.35 10.30 14.78
CA ALA A 93 -11.18 9.21 15.30
C ALA A 93 -10.45 8.49 16.45
N SER A 94 -11.19 7.65 17.19
CA SER A 94 -10.66 6.87 18.32
C SER A 94 -10.86 5.36 18.19
#